data_AF-A0A0G1J7S8-F1
#
_entry.id   AF-A0A0G1J7S8-F1
#
_cell.length_a   1.000
_cell.length_b   1.000
_cell.length_c   1.000
_cell.angle_alpha   90.00
_cell.angle_beta   90.00
_cell.angle_gamma   90.00
#
_symmetry.space_group_name_H-M   'P 1'
#
loop_
_entity.id
_entity.type
_entity.pdbx_description
1 polymer ?
#
loop_
_entity_poly.entity_id
_entity_poly.type
_entity_poly.pdbx_seq_one_letter_code
_entity_poly.pdbx_strand_id
1 'polypeptide(L)'
;MSFADEVYKFLKSVPKGEVTTYKALGEKLGTKAYRAVGQALKHNPYAPDVPCHRVVRSDGTIGGFMGKTDGEEIQKKIRLLRSEGIVVEHGKIVGFPNKLCLFVE
;
A
#
# COMPACT_ATOMS: atom_id res chain seq x y z
N MET A 1 11.02 6.89 -17.68
CA MET A 1 10.22 6.09 -16.74
C MET A 1 9.11 7.01 -16.22
N SER A 2 7.85 6.56 -16.16
CA SER A 2 6.77 7.42 -15.67
C SER A 2 6.75 7.45 -14.15
N PHE A 3 6.07 8.45 -13.55
CA PHE A 3 5.84 8.49 -12.11
C PHE A 3 5.18 7.21 -11.58
N ALA A 4 4.24 6.64 -12.33
CA ALA A 4 3.58 5.40 -11.96
C ALA A 4 4.56 4.21 -11.96
N ASP A 5 5.44 4.12 -12.96
CA ASP A 5 6.46 3.07 -13.02
C ASP A 5 7.41 3.13 -11.82
N GLU A 6 7.79 4.33 -11.37
CA GLU A 6 8.61 4.51 -10.18
C GLU A 6 7.88 4.08 -8.91
N VAL A 7 6.59 4.45 -8.76
CA VAL A 7 5.74 3.96 -7.66
C VAL A 7 5.71 2.43 -7.64
N TYR A 8 5.52 1.79 -8.79
CA TYR A 8 5.47 0.33 -8.89
C TYR A 8 6.82 -0.32 -8.56
N LYS A 9 7.92 0.29 -9.03
CA LYS A 9 9.28 -0.19 -8.75
C LYS A 9 9.56 -0.25 -7.25
N PHE A 10 9.26 0.82 -6.50
CA PHE A 10 9.45 0.82 -5.05
C PHE A 10 8.45 -0.09 -4.34
N LEU A 11 7.20 -0.12 -4.77
CA LEU A 11 6.20 -0.98 -4.15
C LEU A 11 6.56 -2.48 -4.25
N LYS A 12 7.23 -2.90 -5.34
CA LYS A 12 7.72 -4.28 -5.48
C LYS A 12 8.76 -4.67 -4.42
N SER A 13 9.46 -3.72 -3.81
CA SER A 13 10.46 -4.02 -2.76
C SER A 13 9.85 -4.19 -1.37
N VAL A 14 8.56 -3.91 -1.18
CA VAL A 14 7.89 -4.12 0.11
C VAL A 14 7.70 -5.63 0.30
N PRO A 15 8.30 -6.25 1.33
CA PRO A 15 8.27 -7.70 1.49
C PRO A 15 6.87 -8.20 1.92
N LYS A 16 6.65 -9.49 1.70
CA LYS A 16 5.44 -10.17 2.19
C LYS A 16 5.40 -10.10 3.72
N GLY A 17 4.24 -9.76 4.29
CA GLY A 17 4.06 -9.65 5.74
C GLY A 17 4.40 -8.27 6.32
N GLU A 18 4.78 -7.32 5.46
CA GLU A 18 4.92 -5.91 5.78
C GLU A 18 3.98 -5.05 4.92
N VAL A 19 3.76 -3.81 5.37
CA VAL A 19 3.02 -2.78 4.64
C VAL A 19 3.88 -1.54 4.47
N THR A 20 3.57 -0.73 3.47
CA THR A 20 4.08 0.64 3.38
C THR A 20 2.92 1.63 3.39
N THR A 21 3.21 2.93 3.31
CA THR A 21 2.20 3.98 3.30
C THR A 21 2.31 4.85 2.05
N TYR A 22 1.21 5.49 1.65
CA TYR A 22 1.26 6.50 0.58
C TYR A 22 2.28 7.61 0.87
N LYS A 23 2.44 7.94 2.17
CA LYS A 23 3.43 8.91 2.65
C LYS A 23 4.85 8.40 2.41
N ALA A 24 5.17 7.19 2.87
CA ALA A 24 6.50 6.60 2.71
C ALA A 24 6.91 6.44 1.23
N LEU A 25 5.97 6.05 0.36
CA LEU A 25 6.20 6.01 -1.09
C LEU A 25 6.45 7.42 -1.66
N GLY A 26 5.65 8.42 -1.25
CA GLY A 26 5.85 9.81 -1.65
C GLY A 26 7.22 10.35 -1.21
N GLU A 27 7.60 10.12 0.04
CA GLU A 27 8.90 10.50 0.59
C GLU A 27 10.05 9.85 -0.18
N LYS A 28 9.95 8.55 -0.51
CA LYS A 28 10.96 7.87 -1.33
C LYS A 28 11.07 8.44 -2.75
N LEU A 29 9.96 8.90 -3.31
CA LEU A 29 9.89 9.55 -4.62
C LEU A 29 10.22 11.05 -4.57
N GLY A 30 10.60 11.59 -3.40
CA GLY A 30 10.90 13.02 -3.24
C GLY A 30 9.67 13.93 -3.44
N THR A 31 8.45 13.42 -3.24
CA THR A 31 7.21 14.16 -3.50
C THR A 31 6.23 14.12 -2.33
N LYS A 32 5.49 15.22 -2.15
CA LYS A 32 4.33 15.28 -1.23
C LYS A 32 3.01 14.97 -1.94
N ALA A 33 3.05 14.60 -3.22
CA ALA A 33 1.87 14.29 -4.03
C ALA A 33 1.28 12.90 -3.72
N TYR A 34 0.90 12.64 -2.46
CA TYR A 34 0.39 11.33 -2.01
C TYR A 34 -0.89 10.90 -2.75
N ARG A 35 -1.69 11.86 -3.21
CA ARG A 35 -2.85 11.60 -4.07
C ARG A 35 -2.43 11.02 -5.42
N ALA A 36 -1.34 11.51 -6.02
CA ALA A 36 -0.81 10.97 -7.27
C ALA A 36 -0.31 9.54 -7.09
N VAL A 37 0.33 9.22 -5.95
CA VAL A 37 0.67 7.84 -5.59
C VAL A 37 -0.59 6.97 -5.54
N GLY A 38 -1.65 7.44 -4.87
CA GLY A 38 -2.94 6.75 -4.84
C GLY A 38 -3.54 6.52 -6.23
N GLN A 39 -3.45 7.50 -7.14
CA GLN A 39 -3.92 7.36 -8.51
C GLN A 39 -3.11 6.36 -9.32
N ALA A 40 -1.78 6.37 -9.19
CA ALA A 40 -0.93 5.34 -9.81
C ALA A 40 -1.36 3.93 -9.34
N LEU A 41 -1.53 3.75 -8.03
CA LEU A 41 -1.93 2.45 -7.46
C LEU A 41 -3.35 2.01 -7.86
N LYS A 42 -4.29 2.95 -8.05
CA LYS A 42 -5.64 2.67 -8.55
C LYS A 42 -5.61 2.03 -9.94
N HIS A 43 -4.67 2.46 -10.79
CA HIS A 43 -4.53 2.03 -12.18
C HIS A 43 -3.43 0.99 -12.38
N ASN A 44 -2.94 0.36 -11.32
CA ASN A 44 -1.88 -0.65 -11.38
C ASN A 44 -2.30 -1.85 -12.24
N PRO A 45 -1.77 -2.00 -13.48
CA PRO A 45 -2.13 -3.10 -14.37
C PRO A 45 -1.41 -4.41 -14.01
N TYR A 46 -0.44 -4.34 -13.10
CA TYR A 46 0.42 -5.44 -12.71
C TYR A 46 0.01 -6.06 -11.37
N ALA A 47 -1.20 -5.79 -10.88
CA ALA A 47 -1.70 -6.48 -9.69
C ALA A 47 -1.96 -7.96 -10.00
N PRO A 48 -1.59 -8.93 -9.12
CA PRO A 48 -1.05 -8.74 -7.78
C PRO A 48 0.49 -8.67 -7.67
N ASP A 49 1.23 -8.85 -8.77
CA ASP A 49 2.70 -8.86 -8.79
C ASP A 49 3.33 -7.55 -8.27
N VAL A 50 2.69 -6.41 -8.55
CA VAL A 50 2.90 -5.15 -7.83
C VAL A 50 1.90 -5.11 -6.67
N PRO A 51 2.34 -5.27 -5.41
CA PRO A 51 1.46 -5.59 -4.28
C PRO A 51 0.75 -4.35 -3.70
N CYS A 52 -0.16 -3.75 -4.47
CA CYS A 52 -0.85 -2.51 -4.05
C CYS A 52 -1.74 -2.67 -2.81
N HIS A 53 -2.09 -3.91 -2.43
CA HIS A 53 -2.78 -4.20 -1.16
C HIS A 53 -1.91 -3.91 0.07
N ARG A 54 -0.57 -3.91 -0.06
CA ARG A 54 0.37 -3.57 1.02
C ARG A 54 0.47 -2.07 1.31
N VAL A 55 -0.23 -1.20 0.58
CA VAL A 55 -0.20 0.26 0.81
C VAL A 55 -1.37 0.70 1.68
N VAL A 56 -1.08 1.32 2.83
CA VAL A 56 -2.09 1.80 3.79
C VAL A 56 -1.94 3.30 4.10
N ARG A 57 -2.85 3.85 4.92
CA ARG A 57 -2.75 5.22 5.41
C ARG A 57 -1.59 5.34 6.42
N SER A 58 -1.08 6.55 6.62
CA SER A 58 0.08 6.81 7.48
C SER A 58 -0.12 6.47 8.95
N ASP A 59 -1.37 6.34 9.39
CA ASP A 59 -1.77 5.94 10.75
C ASP A 59 -1.99 4.42 10.90
N GLY A 60 -1.74 3.65 9.84
CA GLY A 60 -1.95 2.19 9.80
C GLY A 60 -3.38 1.76 9.50
N THR A 61 -4.31 2.69 9.24
CA THR A 61 -5.68 2.35 8.82
C THR A 61 -5.72 1.92 7.36
N ILE A 62 -6.65 1.04 7.03
CA ILE A 62 -6.83 0.53 5.66
C ILE A 62 -7.20 1.69 4.74
N GLY A 63 -6.36 1.93 3.74
CA GLY A 63 -6.62 2.83 2.61
C GLY A 63 -7.40 2.15 1.49
N GLY A 64 -7.65 2.90 0.40
CA GLY A 64 -8.36 2.38 -0.77
C GLY A 64 -7.68 1.19 -1.45
N PHE A 65 -8.44 0.48 -2.27
CA PHE A 65 -7.98 -0.64 -3.10
C PHE A 65 -8.76 -0.69 -4.41
N MET A 66 -8.08 -0.93 -5.53
CA MET A 66 -8.71 -1.03 -6.87
C MET A 66 -9.68 0.13 -7.19
N GLY A 67 -9.42 1.33 -6.67
CA GLY A 67 -10.25 2.53 -6.88
C GLY A 67 -11.48 2.66 -5.98
N LYS A 68 -11.63 1.78 -4.99
CA LYS A 68 -12.73 1.81 -4.00
C LYS A 68 -12.21 2.04 -2.59
N THR A 69 -13.07 2.54 -1.72
CA THR A 69 -12.79 2.84 -0.30
C THR A 69 -13.64 2.04 0.68
N ASP A 70 -14.57 1.24 0.16
CA ASP A 70 -15.47 0.34 0.87
C ASP A 70 -15.77 -0.89 -0.01
N GLY A 71 -16.69 -1.75 0.43
CA GLY A 71 -17.16 -2.88 -0.36
C GLY A 71 -16.19 -4.07 -0.46
N GLU A 72 -16.45 -4.92 -1.45
CA GLU A 72 -15.72 -6.18 -1.67
C GLU A 72 -14.23 -5.98 -1.96
N GLU A 73 -13.86 -4.86 -2.57
CA GLU A 73 -12.47 -4.52 -2.88
C GLU A 73 -11.67 -4.30 -1.60
N ILE A 74 -12.24 -3.62 -0.61
CA ILE A 74 -11.59 -3.47 0.70
C ILE A 74 -11.52 -4.80 1.43
N GLN A 75 -12.58 -5.63 1.35
CA GLN A 75 -12.53 -6.97 1.93
C GLN A 75 -11.46 -7.83 1.25
N LYS A 76 -11.31 -7.74 -0.08
CA LYS A 76 -10.25 -8.42 -0.84
C LYS A 76 -8.86 -7.96 -0.39
N LYS A 77 -8.63 -6.65 -0.19
CA LYS A 77 -7.38 -6.13 0.37
C LYS A 77 -7.08 -6.73 1.74
N ILE A 78 -8.08 -6.77 2.63
CA ILE A 78 -7.92 -7.35 3.97
C ILE A 78 -7.61 -8.85 3.88
N ARG A 79 -8.27 -9.60 2.99
CA ARG A 79 -7.99 -11.03 2.76
C ARG A 79 -6.55 -11.26 2.28
N LEU A 80 -6.06 -10.43 1.35
CA LEU A 80 -4.68 -10.50 0.87
C LEU A 80 -3.67 -10.16 1.98
N LEU A 81 -3.93 -9.12 2.78
CA LEU A 81 -3.09 -8.81 3.95
C LEU A 81 -3.06 -9.98 4.95
N ARG A 82 -4.22 -10.59 5.24
CA ARG A 82 -4.31 -11.74 6.15
C ARG A 82 -3.57 -12.97 5.62
N SER A 83 -3.61 -13.26 4.33
CA SER A 83 -2.84 -14.37 3.74
C SER A 83 -1.32 -14.15 3.78
N GLU A 84 -0.90 -12.92 4.04
CA GLU A 84 0.49 -12.53 4.31
C GLU A 84 0.83 -12.45 5.81
N GLY A 85 -0.11 -12.80 6.70
CA GLY A 85 0.10 -12.75 8.15
C GLY A 85 -0.13 -11.38 8.78
N ILE A 86 -0.81 -10.47 8.07
CA ILE A 86 -1.13 -9.12 8.57
C ILE A 86 -2.58 -9.11 9.03
N VAL A 87 -2.78 -8.94 10.34
CA VAL A 87 -4.11 -8.88 10.96
C VAL A 87 -4.64 -7.44 10.90
N VAL A 88 -5.93 -7.32 10.61
CA VAL A 88 -6.65 -6.05 10.54
C VAL A 88 -7.88 -6.14 11.43
N GLU A 89 -7.98 -5.23 12.40
CA GLU A 89 -9.09 -5.10 13.35
C GLU A 89 -9.60 -3.67 13.35
N HIS A 90 -10.93 -3.49 13.36
CA HIS A 90 -11.57 -2.16 13.31
C HIS A 90 -11.01 -1.26 12.19
N GLY A 91 -10.65 -1.85 11.04
CA GLY A 91 -10.09 -1.13 9.90
C GLY A 91 -8.62 -0.69 10.06
N LYS A 92 -7.89 -1.17 11.07
CA LYS A 92 -6.48 -0.82 11.33
C LYS A 92 -5.61 -2.06 11.44
N ILE A 93 -4.36 -1.95 10.98
CA ILE A 93 -3.37 -3.03 11.12
C ILE A 93 -2.99 -3.19 12.59
N VAL A 94 -3.11 -4.42 13.08
CA VAL A 94 -2.64 -4.80 14.42
C VAL A 94 -1.11 -4.81 14.44
N GLY A 95 -0.52 -4.20 15.47
CA GLY A 95 0.93 -4.10 15.63
C GLY A 95 1.59 -3.04 14.75
N PHE A 96 0.83 -2.12 14.14
CA PHE A 96 1.40 -0.93 13.50
C PHE A 96 2.06 -0.02 14.56
N PRO A 97 3.27 0.55 14.34
CA PRO A 97 4.04 0.58 13.10
C PRO A 97 5.07 -0.54 12.92
N ASN A 98 5.09 -1.59 13.74
CA ASN A 98 6.10 -2.67 13.64
C ASN A 98 6.03 -3.46 12.31
N LYS A 99 4.95 -3.31 11.55
CA LYS A 99 4.76 -3.88 10.21
C LYS A 99 5.09 -2.90 9.08
N LEU A 100 5.56 -1.69 9.40
CA LEU A 100 5.82 -0.63 8.42
C LEU A 100 7.19 -0.79 7.78
N CYS A 101 7.20 -1.02 6.48
CA CYS A 101 8.36 -0.94 5.59
C CYS A 101 8.59 0.51 5.16
N LEU A 102 9.75 1.05 5.51
CA LEU A 102 10.25 2.34 5.03
C LEU A 102 11.37 2.12 4.01
N PHE A 103 11.44 2.99 3.02
CA PHE A 103 12.44 2.93 1.97
C PHE A 103 13.69 3.73 2.36
N VAL A 104 14.38 3.30 3.41
CA VAL A 104 15.67 3.89 3.80
C VAL A 104 16.69 3.72 2.65
N GLU A 105 17.65 4.64 2.58
CA GLU A 105 18.78 4.57 1.65
C GLU A 105 19.79 3.49 2.06
#